data_AF-A0A564Q7T3-F1
#
_entry.id   AF-A0A564Q7T3-F1
#
_cell.length_a   1.000
_cell.length_b   1.000
_cell.length_c   1.000
_cell.angle_alpha   90.00
_cell.angle_beta   90.00
_cell.angle_gamma   90.00
#
_symmetry.space_group_name_H-M   'P 1'
#
loop_
_entity.id
_entity.type
_entity.pdbx_description
1 polymer ?
#
loop_
_entity_poly.entity_id
_entity_poly.type
_entity_poly.pdbx_seq_one_letter_code
_entity_poly.pdbx_strand_id
1 'polypeptide(L)'
;MSKVIKISWQKTKVEMKTDRRKRGTKTSSFGSPGRINHDSTPFYTSKLYEGLPQEQKVKYVENPIPSQFLDKIFSKSSENMEELPDNSVHLMVTSPPYNVGKEYDEDFTLKDYLKFLKRVWKEVYRVLVPGGRACINIANLGRKPYIPLHAFIVRDMLDLGFLMRGEIIWNKASSSSPSTAWGSWLSASNPTLRDVHEYILVFSKGIFKREKIEKRESTISKEEFLEFTKSVWTFPAEPARKVGHPAPFPVELPYRLIQLYTYEEEVVLDPFIGSGQTSMAAIKTNRHYVGYDIEEDYVKLAERRIKEFLLDFKSKKLSDFT
;
A
#
# COMPACT_ATOMS: atom_id res chain seq x y z
N MET A 1 65.96 45.32 -40.97
CA MET A 1 65.65 46.66 -40.43
C MET A 1 64.15 46.70 -40.16
N SER A 2 63.69 46.23 -39.00
CA SER A 2 63.54 46.99 -37.74
C SER A 2 62.45 48.06 -37.83
N LYS A 3 61.31 47.85 -37.15
CA LYS A 3 60.73 48.84 -36.24
C LYS A 3 59.64 48.25 -35.33
N VAL A 4 60.02 48.21 -34.06
CA VAL A 4 59.27 48.18 -32.79
C VAL A 4 57.91 48.86 -32.85
N ILE A 5 56.85 48.24 -32.29
CA ILE A 5 55.76 48.95 -31.60
C ILE A 5 55.33 48.16 -30.34
N LYS A 6 55.06 48.95 -29.29
CA LYS A 6 54.90 48.66 -27.86
C LYS A 6 53.66 47.81 -27.52
N ILE A 7 53.84 46.96 -26.51
CA ILE A 7 52.77 46.29 -25.76
C ILE A 7 52.37 47.21 -24.59
N SER A 8 51.08 47.53 -24.47
CA SER A 8 50.51 48.19 -23.29
C SER A 8 49.51 47.23 -22.64
N TRP A 9 49.72 46.93 -21.36
CA TRP A 9 48.84 46.12 -20.52
C TRP A 9 47.94 47.05 -19.71
N GLN A 10 46.61 46.88 -19.83
CA GLN A 10 45.65 47.42 -18.86
C GLN A 10 44.84 46.27 -18.25
N LYS A 11 44.78 46.31 -16.92
CA LYS A 11 44.14 45.36 -16.01
C LYS A 11 42.62 45.47 -16.07
N THR A 12 41.94 44.34 -16.04
CA THR A 12 40.56 44.29 -15.51
C THR A 12 40.40 43.07 -14.61
N LYS A 13 39.98 43.34 -13.36
CA LYS A 13 39.67 42.36 -12.31
C LYS A 13 38.53 41.44 -12.75
N VAL A 14 38.70 40.14 -12.55
CA VAL A 14 37.58 39.19 -12.51
C VAL A 14 37.44 38.73 -11.06
N GLU A 15 36.35 39.13 -10.41
CA GLU A 15 35.93 38.64 -9.10
C GLU A 15 35.45 37.19 -9.22
N MET A 16 36.15 36.26 -8.59
CA MET A 16 35.66 34.90 -8.38
C MET A 16 34.77 34.87 -7.13
N LYS A 17 33.45 34.75 -7.32
CA LYS A 17 32.53 34.33 -6.24
C LYS A 17 32.72 32.85 -5.98
N THR A 18 33.36 32.51 -4.86
CA THR A 18 33.44 31.15 -4.34
C THR A 18 32.06 30.70 -3.85
N ASP A 19 31.48 29.70 -4.52
CA ASP A 19 30.25 29.03 -4.11
C ASP A 19 30.53 28.16 -2.86
N ARG A 20 30.07 28.62 -1.69
CA ARG A 20 30.17 27.86 -0.43
C ARG A 20 29.15 26.72 -0.44
N ARG A 21 29.53 25.55 -0.94
CA ARG A 21 28.82 24.30 -0.62
C ARG A 21 28.81 24.11 0.90
N LYS A 22 27.62 24.18 1.51
CA LYS A 22 27.39 23.88 2.93
C LYS A 22 27.81 22.43 3.20
N ARG A 23 28.82 22.24 4.05
CA ARG A 23 29.25 20.91 4.54
C ARG A 23 28.15 20.36 5.46
N GLY A 24 27.55 19.22 5.09
CA GLY A 24 26.71 18.44 5.99
C GLY A 24 27.55 17.80 7.10
N THR A 25 27.00 17.70 8.31
CA THR A 25 27.62 17.02 9.44
C THR A 25 27.27 15.53 9.44
N LYS A 26 28.20 14.69 9.93
CA LYS A 26 27.97 13.25 10.14
C LYS A 26 27.07 13.05 11.35
N THR A 27 26.23 12.03 11.31
CA THR A 27 25.21 11.72 12.32
C THR A 27 25.77 11.72 13.75
N SER A 28 25.27 12.63 14.58
CA SER A 28 25.38 12.55 16.04
C SER A 28 24.33 11.57 16.57
N SER A 29 24.61 10.95 17.71
CA SER A 29 23.85 9.84 18.30
C SER A 29 22.40 10.15 18.68
N PHE A 30 21.97 11.41 18.76
CA PHE A 30 20.59 11.78 19.05
C PHE A 30 20.19 13.08 18.35
N GLY A 31 18.89 13.21 18.09
CA GLY A 31 18.25 14.10 17.12
C GLY A 31 18.71 15.55 17.12
N SER A 32 18.98 16.07 15.92
CA SER A 32 19.25 17.49 15.71
C SER A 32 17.95 18.30 15.60
N PRO A 33 17.84 19.46 16.26
CA PRO A 33 16.68 20.35 16.11
C PRO A 33 16.81 21.13 14.81
N GLY A 34 16.05 20.72 13.79
CA GLY A 34 15.91 21.46 12.53
C GLY A 34 15.85 20.55 11.31
N ARG A 35 15.14 20.97 10.26
CA ARG A 35 15.15 20.33 8.93
C ARG A 35 16.53 20.53 8.29
N ILE A 36 17.49 19.75 8.71
CA ILE A 36 18.80 19.59 8.07
C ILE A 36 18.73 18.27 7.31
N ASN A 37 18.98 18.30 6.00
CA ASN A 37 19.12 17.07 5.21
C ASN A 37 20.36 16.33 5.72
N HIS A 38 20.15 15.27 6.47
CA HIS A 38 21.22 14.38 6.94
C HIS A 38 21.46 13.30 5.89
N ASP A 39 22.74 13.04 5.58
CA ASP A 39 23.12 11.85 4.81
C ASP A 39 22.91 10.61 5.68
N SER A 40 21.84 9.87 5.39
CA SER A 40 21.46 8.65 6.07
C SER A 40 22.08 7.39 5.45
N THR A 41 22.88 7.52 4.38
CA THR A 41 23.51 6.38 3.70
C THR A 41 24.28 5.47 4.68
N PRO A 42 25.11 5.97 5.63
CA PRO A 42 25.84 5.11 6.56
C PRO A 42 24.95 4.24 7.46
N PHE A 43 23.72 4.67 7.76
CA PHE A 43 22.78 3.91 8.58
C PHE A 43 22.18 2.75 7.78
N TYR A 44 21.73 3.03 6.55
CA TYR A 44 21.14 2.04 5.65
C TYR A 44 22.15 1.08 5.02
N THR A 45 23.45 1.41 5.04
CA THR A 45 24.53 0.50 4.61
C THR A 45 25.15 -0.30 5.77
N SER A 46 24.57 -0.23 6.97
CA SER A 46 25.06 -1.00 8.13
C SER A 46 24.74 -2.49 8.00
N LYS A 47 25.49 -3.34 8.72
CA LYS A 47 25.29 -4.80 8.77
C LYS A 47 23.87 -5.22 9.18
N LEU A 48 23.12 -4.34 9.85
CA LEU A 48 21.72 -4.59 10.22
C LEU A 48 20.83 -4.85 8.99
N TYR A 49 21.18 -4.26 7.84
CA TYR A 49 20.43 -4.40 6.60
C TYR A 49 20.93 -5.55 5.69
N GLU A 50 21.96 -6.29 6.13
CA GLU A 50 22.51 -7.40 5.37
C GLU A 50 21.45 -8.52 5.24
N GLY A 51 21.28 -9.04 4.02
CA GLY A 51 20.28 -10.07 3.71
C GLY A 51 18.85 -9.56 3.52
N LEU A 52 18.56 -8.28 3.79
CA LEU A 52 17.28 -7.67 3.44
C LEU A 52 17.25 -7.22 1.97
N PRO A 53 16.09 -7.29 1.29
CA PRO A 53 15.89 -6.68 -0.01
C PRO A 53 16.32 -5.21 -0.02
N GLN A 54 17.15 -4.83 -0.99
CA GLN A 54 17.65 -3.47 -1.16
C GLN A 54 17.01 -2.78 -2.36
N GLU A 55 16.99 -1.45 -2.30
CA GLU A 55 16.51 -0.63 -3.41
C GLU A 55 17.32 -0.91 -4.68
N GLN A 56 16.62 -1.12 -5.80
CA GLN A 56 17.24 -1.44 -7.09
C GLN A 56 17.23 -0.22 -7.99
N LYS A 57 18.29 0.01 -8.77
CA LYS A 57 18.25 1.03 -9.84
C LYS A 57 17.49 0.48 -11.04
N VAL A 58 16.17 0.64 -11.03
CA VAL A 58 15.29 0.21 -12.12
C VAL A 58 14.71 1.41 -12.87
N LYS A 59 14.63 1.30 -14.19
CA LYS A 59 13.92 2.27 -15.02
C LYS A 59 12.41 2.13 -14.76
N TYR A 60 11.71 3.25 -14.64
CA TYR A 60 10.26 3.23 -14.56
C TYR A 60 9.65 2.73 -15.87
N VAL A 61 8.74 1.76 -15.76
CA VAL A 61 7.98 1.19 -16.87
C VAL A 61 6.53 1.07 -16.40
N GLU A 62 5.61 1.54 -17.22
CA GLU A 62 4.17 1.38 -17.06
C GLU A 62 3.61 0.83 -18.38
N ASN A 63 3.20 -0.43 -18.39
CA ASN A 63 2.57 -1.05 -19.55
C ASN A 63 1.05 -0.81 -19.52
N PRO A 64 0.44 -0.43 -20.66
CA PRO A 64 -0.98 -0.12 -20.70
C PRO A 64 -1.84 -1.37 -20.51
N ILE A 65 -2.89 -1.25 -19.70
CA ILE A 65 -3.93 -2.27 -19.58
C ILE A 65 -4.94 -2.07 -20.73
N PRO A 66 -5.30 -3.13 -21.49
CA PRO A 66 -6.39 -3.04 -22.46
C PRO A 66 -7.68 -2.53 -21.82
N SER A 67 -8.37 -1.59 -22.48
CA SER A 67 -9.56 -0.92 -21.91
C SER A 67 -10.69 -1.89 -21.53
N GLN A 68 -10.78 -3.03 -22.21
CA GLN A 68 -11.74 -4.10 -21.89
C GLN A 68 -11.51 -4.77 -20.52
N PHE A 69 -10.32 -4.62 -19.94
CA PHE A 69 -9.92 -5.17 -18.64
C PHE A 69 -9.88 -4.11 -17.52
N LEU A 70 -10.00 -2.82 -17.85
CA LEU A 70 -10.12 -1.75 -16.86
C LEU A 70 -11.53 -1.70 -16.26
N ASP A 71 -11.61 -1.39 -14.97
CA ASP A 71 -12.86 -1.31 -14.20
C ASP A 71 -13.67 -2.61 -14.26
N LYS A 72 -12.94 -3.74 -14.15
CA LYS A 72 -13.49 -5.09 -14.20
C LYS A 72 -13.21 -5.88 -12.94
N ILE A 73 -14.15 -6.77 -12.64
CA ILE A 73 -13.98 -7.84 -11.67
C ILE A 73 -14.03 -9.16 -12.44
N PHE A 74 -13.06 -10.03 -12.20
CA PHE A 74 -12.97 -11.33 -12.83
C PHE A 74 -13.32 -12.44 -11.85
N SER A 75 -14.22 -13.34 -12.27
CA SER A 75 -14.56 -14.56 -11.53
C SER A 75 -13.53 -15.67 -11.80
N LYS A 76 -12.32 -15.52 -11.25
CA LYS A 76 -11.21 -16.48 -11.37
C LYS A 76 -10.15 -16.26 -10.29
N SER A 77 -9.25 -17.25 -10.16
CA SER A 77 -8.11 -17.16 -9.23
C SER A 77 -7.15 -16.03 -9.62
N SER A 78 -6.70 -15.28 -8.62
CA SER A 78 -5.65 -14.26 -8.73
C SER A 78 -4.24 -14.84 -8.71
N GLU A 79 -4.07 -16.17 -8.66
CA GLU A 79 -2.78 -16.84 -8.82
C GLU A 79 -2.25 -16.77 -10.26
N ASN A 80 -3.10 -16.38 -11.22
CA ASN A 80 -2.72 -16.05 -12.59
C ASN A 80 -3.54 -14.83 -13.07
N MET A 81 -2.87 -13.70 -13.29
CA MET A 81 -3.48 -12.44 -13.72
C MET A 81 -3.15 -12.15 -15.20
N GLU A 82 -3.49 -13.06 -16.11
CA GLU A 82 -3.11 -12.98 -17.53
C GLU A 82 -3.65 -11.75 -18.28
N GLU A 83 -4.70 -11.12 -17.76
CA GLU A 83 -5.28 -9.88 -18.31
C GLU A 83 -4.44 -8.64 -17.98
N LEU A 84 -3.55 -8.77 -17.01
CA LEU A 84 -2.69 -7.70 -16.55
C LEU A 84 -1.27 -7.90 -17.08
N PRO A 85 -0.79 -7.00 -17.95
CA PRO A 85 0.61 -6.98 -18.33
C PRO A 85 1.52 -6.74 -17.12
N ASP A 86 2.79 -7.13 -17.24
CA ASP A 86 3.81 -6.78 -16.25
C ASP A 86 3.84 -5.25 -16.05
N ASN A 87 4.07 -4.77 -14.83
CA ASN A 87 4.20 -3.34 -14.55
C ASN A 87 3.03 -2.48 -15.09
N SER A 88 1.79 -2.86 -14.83
CA SER A 88 0.59 -2.19 -15.36
C SER A 88 -0.33 -1.61 -14.28
N VAL A 89 -0.19 -2.02 -13.01
CA VAL A 89 -0.99 -1.49 -11.88
C VAL A 89 -0.13 -0.72 -10.88
N HIS A 90 -0.73 0.23 -10.15
CA HIS A 90 0.00 1.21 -9.34
C HIS A 90 -0.05 0.92 -7.84
N LEU A 91 -1.18 0.38 -7.39
CA LEU A 91 -1.43 0.03 -6.00
C LEU A 91 -2.21 -1.28 -5.95
N MET A 92 -1.79 -2.21 -5.09
CA MET A 92 -2.62 -3.32 -4.65
C MET A 92 -3.12 -3.03 -3.23
N VAL A 93 -4.41 -3.15 -2.99
CA VAL A 93 -5.02 -3.14 -1.65
C VAL A 93 -5.91 -4.36 -1.52
N THR A 94 -5.72 -5.14 -0.46
CA THR A 94 -6.52 -6.34 -0.25
C THR A 94 -6.58 -6.78 1.20
N SER A 95 -7.45 -7.74 1.47
CA SER A 95 -7.49 -8.54 2.69
C SER A 95 -7.70 -10.00 2.29
N PRO A 96 -6.67 -10.85 2.36
CA PRO A 96 -6.80 -12.25 1.94
C PRO A 96 -7.81 -13.03 2.82
N PRO A 97 -8.37 -14.14 2.31
CA PRO A 97 -9.23 -15.02 3.08
C PRO A 97 -8.45 -15.61 4.26
N TYR A 98 -9.04 -15.69 5.45
CA TYR A 98 -8.31 -16.05 6.67
C TYR A 98 -8.16 -17.56 6.91
N ASN A 99 -8.68 -18.43 6.03
CA ASN A 99 -8.55 -19.89 6.19
C ASN A 99 -9.03 -20.39 7.56
N VAL A 100 -10.16 -19.83 8.04
CA VAL A 100 -10.72 -20.08 9.40
C VAL A 100 -12.06 -20.81 9.34
N GLY A 101 -12.30 -21.59 8.29
CA GLY A 101 -13.48 -22.45 8.18
C GLY A 101 -14.79 -21.67 8.14
N LYS A 102 -14.81 -20.47 7.55
CA LYS A 102 -16.07 -19.93 7.04
C LYS A 102 -16.49 -20.80 5.85
N GLU A 103 -17.77 -20.81 5.48
CA GLU A 103 -18.38 -21.71 4.48
C GLU A 103 -17.69 -21.80 3.09
N TYR A 104 -16.63 -21.00 2.85
CA TYR A 104 -15.86 -20.86 1.61
C TYR A 104 -14.35 -21.15 1.78
N ASP A 105 -13.85 -21.42 2.99
CA ASP A 105 -12.43 -21.69 3.21
C ASP A 105 -12.14 -23.20 3.00
N GLU A 106 -11.25 -23.54 2.08
CA GLU A 106 -10.64 -24.88 2.02
C GLU A 106 -9.90 -25.16 3.34
N ASP A 107 -9.85 -26.41 3.82
CA ASP A 107 -9.15 -26.78 5.06
C ASP A 107 -7.62 -26.86 4.83
N PHE A 108 -7.00 -25.72 4.50
CA PHE A 108 -5.56 -25.68 4.28
C PHE A 108 -4.80 -25.80 5.59
N THR A 109 -3.66 -26.50 5.53
CA THR A 109 -2.61 -26.31 6.54
C THR A 109 -2.07 -24.88 6.45
N LEU A 110 -1.56 -24.32 7.56
CA LEU A 110 -0.92 -23.00 7.55
C LEU A 110 0.16 -22.89 6.45
N LYS A 111 0.90 -23.97 6.19
CA LYS A 111 1.93 -24.02 5.16
C LYS A 111 1.34 -23.88 3.76
N ASP A 112 0.24 -24.57 3.47
CA ASP A 112 -0.37 -24.55 2.15
C ASP A 112 -1.12 -23.24 1.89
N TYR A 113 -1.76 -22.68 2.92
CA TYR A 113 -2.31 -21.32 2.90
C TYR A 113 -1.24 -20.27 2.57
N LEU A 114 -0.08 -20.30 3.25
CA LEU A 114 1.01 -19.36 2.96
C LEU A 114 1.59 -19.55 1.54
N LYS A 115 1.69 -20.79 1.04
CA LYS A 115 2.09 -21.03 -0.35
C LYS A 115 1.09 -20.46 -1.35
N PHE A 116 -0.20 -20.61 -1.09
CA PHE A 116 -1.27 -20.02 -1.90
C PHE A 116 -1.09 -18.51 -1.98
N LEU A 117 -1.01 -17.83 -0.84
CA LEU A 117 -0.77 -16.39 -0.80
C LEU A 117 0.52 -16.00 -1.53
N LYS A 118 1.61 -16.74 -1.34
CA LYS A 118 2.90 -16.45 -2.01
C LYS A 118 2.80 -16.53 -3.53
N ARG A 119 1.93 -17.38 -4.10
CA ARG A 119 1.66 -17.41 -5.56
C ARG A 119 0.95 -16.14 -6.01
N VAL A 120 -0.06 -15.68 -5.26
CA VAL A 120 -0.74 -14.41 -5.54
C VAL A 120 0.21 -13.22 -5.39
N TRP A 121 1.03 -13.18 -4.34
CA TRP A 121 2.03 -12.12 -4.14
C TRP A 121 3.07 -12.07 -5.27
N LYS A 122 3.41 -13.23 -5.85
CA LYS A 122 4.29 -13.29 -7.03
C LYS A 122 3.63 -12.64 -8.25
N GLU A 123 2.35 -12.89 -8.50
CA GLU A 123 1.61 -12.21 -9.56
C GLU A 123 1.49 -10.71 -9.29
N VAL A 124 1.17 -10.30 -8.05
CA VAL A 124 1.15 -8.90 -7.64
C VAL A 124 2.51 -8.23 -7.90
N TYR A 125 3.62 -8.91 -7.58
CA TYR A 125 4.95 -8.40 -7.88
C TYR A 125 5.14 -8.20 -9.39
N ARG A 126 4.70 -9.15 -10.22
CA ARG A 126 4.80 -9.06 -11.69
C ARG A 126 4.06 -7.84 -12.23
N VAL A 127 2.79 -7.67 -11.85
CA VAL A 127 1.90 -6.64 -12.41
C VAL A 127 2.12 -5.24 -11.83
N LEU A 128 2.65 -5.09 -10.61
CA LEU A 128 2.93 -3.76 -10.05
C LEU A 128 4.02 -3.02 -10.84
N VAL A 129 3.84 -1.72 -11.08
CA VAL A 129 4.89 -0.84 -11.62
C VAL A 129 6.08 -0.73 -10.65
N PRO A 130 7.30 -0.41 -11.11
CA PRO A 130 8.40 -0.02 -10.24
C PRO A 130 7.98 1.14 -9.31
N GLY A 131 8.15 0.96 -8.00
CA GLY A 131 7.69 1.91 -6.99
C GLY A 131 6.19 1.86 -6.69
N GLY A 132 5.44 0.97 -7.35
CA GLY A 132 4.07 0.62 -6.97
C GLY A 132 4.01 0.06 -5.55
N ARG A 133 2.83 0.11 -4.94
CA ARG A 133 2.63 -0.30 -3.54
C ARG A 133 1.76 -1.55 -3.44
N ALA A 134 2.08 -2.40 -2.48
CA ALA A 134 1.25 -3.52 -2.07
C ALA A 134 0.85 -3.30 -0.61
N CYS A 135 -0.45 -3.22 -0.35
CA CYS A 135 -1.03 -2.97 0.97
C CYS A 135 -1.93 -4.13 1.36
N ILE A 136 -1.58 -4.84 2.44
CA ILE A 136 -2.26 -6.06 2.85
C ILE A 136 -2.85 -5.84 4.24
N ASN A 137 -4.17 -5.82 4.34
CA ASN A 137 -4.88 -5.87 5.61
C ASN A 137 -4.91 -7.31 6.13
N ILE A 138 -4.43 -7.55 7.34
CA ILE A 138 -4.38 -8.89 7.95
C ILE A 138 -4.58 -8.84 9.47
N ALA A 139 -5.45 -9.70 9.96
CA ALA A 139 -5.54 -10.08 11.37
C ALA A 139 -4.61 -11.27 11.69
N ASN A 140 -4.07 -11.29 12.91
CA ASN A 140 -3.46 -12.50 13.44
C ASN A 140 -4.55 -13.46 13.95
N LEU A 141 -4.24 -14.76 13.93
CA LEU A 141 -5.22 -15.80 14.20
C LEU A 141 -4.90 -16.57 15.47
N GLY A 142 -5.92 -17.23 16.00
CA GLY A 142 -5.77 -18.09 17.17
C GLY A 142 -5.49 -17.33 18.46
N ARG A 143 -5.46 -18.10 19.54
CA ARG A 143 -5.15 -17.62 20.90
C ARG A 143 -4.20 -18.59 21.59
N LYS A 144 -4.38 -19.89 21.35
CA LYS A 144 -3.62 -20.99 21.95
C LYS A 144 -3.51 -22.14 20.93
N PRO A 145 -2.51 -22.13 20.02
CA PRO A 145 -1.47 -21.13 19.86
C PRO A 145 -1.96 -19.85 19.17
N TYR A 146 -1.17 -18.77 19.33
CA TYR A 146 -1.31 -17.55 18.53
C TYR A 146 -0.51 -17.69 17.23
N ILE A 147 -1.11 -17.29 16.12
CA ILE A 147 -0.54 -17.39 14.78
C ILE A 147 -0.30 -15.96 14.27
N PRO A 148 0.97 -15.49 14.26
CA PRO A 148 1.32 -14.16 13.78
C PRO A 148 1.35 -14.13 12.24
N LEU A 149 0.18 -14.22 11.61
CA LEU A 149 0.06 -14.22 10.13
C LEU A 149 0.81 -13.06 9.47
N HIS A 150 0.73 -11.86 10.05
CA HIS A 150 1.45 -10.69 9.54
C HIS A 150 2.96 -10.97 9.36
N ALA A 151 3.61 -11.63 10.32
CA ALA A 151 5.04 -11.91 10.27
C ALA A 151 5.40 -12.92 9.18
N PHE A 152 4.57 -13.93 8.96
CA PHE A 152 4.76 -14.90 7.87
C PHE A 152 4.63 -14.23 6.50
N ILE A 153 3.60 -13.39 6.33
CA ILE A 153 3.38 -12.63 5.10
C ILE A 153 4.53 -11.65 4.85
N VAL A 154 5.00 -10.92 5.87
CA VAL A 154 6.17 -10.04 5.75
C VAL A 154 7.38 -10.79 5.20
N ARG A 155 7.69 -11.98 5.76
CA ARG A 155 8.79 -12.79 5.28
C ARG A 155 8.61 -13.20 3.82
N ASP A 156 7.43 -13.69 3.44
CA ASP A 156 7.17 -14.10 2.06
C ASP A 156 7.25 -12.94 1.06
N MET A 157 6.79 -11.74 1.44
CA MET A 157 6.91 -10.53 0.64
C MET A 157 8.38 -10.13 0.44
N LEU A 158 9.19 -10.17 1.52
CA LEU A 158 10.62 -9.88 1.45
C LEU A 158 11.35 -10.91 0.56
N ASP A 159 11.03 -12.20 0.69
CA ASP A 159 11.60 -13.27 -0.15
C ASP A 159 11.32 -13.05 -1.66
N LEU A 160 10.15 -12.50 -1.99
CA LEU A 160 9.76 -12.14 -3.36
C LEU A 160 10.43 -10.86 -3.87
N GLY A 161 11.19 -10.16 -3.02
CA GLY A 161 11.92 -8.94 -3.37
C GLY A 161 11.12 -7.65 -3.19
N PHE A 162 9.98 -7.69 -2.48
CA PHE A 162 9.34 -6.45 -2.03
C PHE A 162 10.18 -5.75 -0.97
N LEU A 163 10.10 -4.42 -0.95
CA LEU A 163 10.71 -3.60 0.08
C LEU A 163 9.64 -3.19 1.09
N MET A 164 9.79 -3.57 2.36
CA MET A 164 8.87 -3.15 3.41
C MET A 164 9.03 -1.65 3.69
N ARG A 165 7.91 -0.91 3.74
CA ARG A 165 7.88 0.51 4.12
C ARG A 165 7.52 0.73 5.56
N GLY A 166 6.74 -0.19 6.11
CA GLY A 166 6.23 -0.12 7.45
C GLY A 166 4.89 -0.82 7.53
N GLU A 167 4.25 -0.63 8.66
CA GLU A 167 2.94 -1.16 8.97
C GLU A 167 2.08 -0.07 9.59
N ILE A 168 0.78 -0.13 9.34
CA ILE A 168 -0.22 0.71 9.96
C ILE A 168 -1.09 -0.20 10.83
N ILE A 169 -1.31 0.23 12.07
CA ILE A 169 -2.22 -0.44 13.00
C ILE A 169 -3.61 0.13 12.79
N TRP A 170 -4.50 -0.66 12.21
CA TRP A 170 -5.91 -0.29 12.14
C TRP A 170 -6.60 -0.70 13.43
N ASN A 171 -6.79 0.26 14.32
CA ASN A 171 -7.62 0.13 15.51
C ASN A 171 -9.10 0.20 15.10
N LYS A 172 -9.84 -0.90 15.32
CA LYS A 172 -11.24 -1.04 14.91
C LYS A 172 -12.23 -0.25 15.79
N ALA A 173 -11.73 0.68 16.62
CA ALA A 173 -12.51 1.48 17.56
C ALA A 173 -13.42 0.59 18.46
N SER A 174 -14.54 1.13 18.95
CA SER A 174 -15.51 0.43 19.80
C SER A 174 -16.22 -0.77 19.15
N SER A 175 -15.91 -1.11 17.88
CA SER A 175 -16.37 -2.34 17.24
C SER A 175 -15.55 -3.58 17.64
N SER A 176 -14.47 -3.41 18.41
CA SER A 176 -13.82 -4.51 19.11
C SER A 176 -14.83 -5.21 20.02
N SER A 177 -15.07 -6.50 19.78
CA SER A 177 -16.03 -7.33 20.50
C SER A 177 -16.02 -7.04 22.01
N PRO A 178 -17.19 -6.92 22.66
CA PRO A 178 -17.26 -6.78 24.12
C PRO A 178 -16.73 -8.02 24.86
N SER A 179 -16.19 -9.03 24.16
CA SER A 179 -15.69 -10.26 24.76
C SER A 179 -14.62 -9.97 25.81
N THR A 180 -14.96 -10.27 27.05
CA THR A 180 -14.04 -10.32 28.17
C THR A 180 -13.18 -11.57 28.05
N ALA A 181 -11.94 -11.53 28.53
CA ALA A 181 -11.10 -12.72 28.64
C ALA A 181 -11.58 -13.63 29.78
N TRP A 182 -12.75 -14.27 29.61
CA TRP A 182 -13.46 -15.00 30.67
C TRP A 182 -12.68 -16.21 31.20
N GLY A 183 -11.82 -16.85 30.37
CA GLY A 183 -11.05 -18.04 30.75
C GLY A 183 -9.96 -17.81 31.81
N SER A 184 -9.67 -16.56 32.16
CA SER A 184 -8.76 -16.18 33.23
C SER A 184 -9.16 -14.81 33.81
N TRP A 185 -10.47 -14.58 33.93
CA TRP A 185 -10.99 -13.31 34.43
C TRP A 185 -10.36 -12.99 35.79
N LEU A 186 -9.71 -11.82 35.89
CA LEU A 186 -8.96 -11.39 37.08
C LEU A 186 -7.93 -12.42 37.59
N SER A 187 -7.38 -13.25 36.70
CA SER A 187 -6.39 -14.25 37.04
C SER A 187 -5.16 -14.14 36.15
N ALA A 188 -3.98 -14.20 36.78
CA ALA A 188 -2.70 -14.25 36.10
C ALA A 188 -2.38 -15.65 35.52
N SER A 189 -3.28 -16.64 35.68
CA SER A 189 -3.04 -18.00 35.23
C SER A 189 -2.80 -18.09 33.72
N ASN A 190 -3.59 -17.36 32.91
CA ASN A 190 -3.47 -17.32 31.45
C ASN A 190 -4.30 -16.19 30.78
N PRO A 191 -4.08 -14.91 31.13
CA PRO A 191 -4.76 -13.78 30.48
C PRO A 191 -4.54 -13.79 28.98
N THR A 192 -5.65 -13.81 28.24
CA THR A 192 -5.64 -13.78 26.77
C THR A 192 -5.89 -12.35 26.29
N LEU A 193 -5.03 -11.85 25.41
CA LEU A 193 -5.19 -10.53 24.82
C LEU A 193 -6.42 -10.47 23.91
N ARG A 194 -7.06 -9.30 23.88
CA ARG A 194 -8.17 -9.01 22.97
C ARG A 194 -7.63 -8.32 21.74
N ASP A 195 -7.86 -8.90 20.57
CA ASP A 195 -7.53 -8.22 19.32
C ASP A 195 -8.49 -7.08 19.07
N VAL A 196 -7.97 -5.86 19.21
CA VAL A 196 -8.71 -4.62 18.91
C VAL A 196 -8.28 -4.02 17.57
N HIS A 197 -7.25 -4.60 16.95
CA HIS A 197 -6.64 -4.07 15.73
C HIS A 197 -6.36 -5.15 14.69
N GLU A 198 -6.12 -4.67 13.47
CA GLU A 198 -5.54 -5.43 12.36
C GLU A 198 -4.30 -4.70 11.85
N TYR A 199 -3.47 -5.40 11.09
CA TYR A 199 -2.26 -4.86 10.49
C TYR A 199 -2.54 -4.51 9.04
N ILE A 200 -2.14 -3.33 8.60
CA ILE A 200 -2.04 -2.99 7.18
C ILE A 200 -0.55 -2.93 6.87
N LEU A 201 -0.05 -3.97 6.22
CA LEU A 201 1.35 -4.08 5.83
C LEU A 201 1.58 -3.32 4.53
N VAL A 202 2.61 -2.48 4.45
CA VAL A 202 2.89 -1.64 3.28
C VAL A 202 4.24 -1.98 2.67
N PHE A 203 4.22 -2.36 1.39
CA PHE A 203 5.40 -2.76 0.62
C PHE A 203 5.56 -1.94 -0.66
N SER A 204 6.77 -1.93 -1.23
CA SER A 204 7.11 -1.30 -2.50
C SER A 204 7.83 -2.28 -3.42
N LYS A 205 7.54 -2.22 -4.73
CA LYS A 205 8.27 -3.01 -5.73
C LYS A 205 9.54 -2.30 -6.18
N GLY A 206 10.71 -2.87 -5.91
CA GLY A 206 12.01 -2.50 -6.48
C GLY A 206 12.60 -1.16 -6.00
N ILE A 207 11.81 -0.08 -6.01
CA ILE A 207 12.19 1.26 -5.56
C ILE A 207 11.21 1.82 -4.56
N PHE A 208 11.71 2.69 -3.69
CA PHE A 208 10.94 3.36 -2.68
C PHE A 208 10.22 4.59 -3.20
N LYS A 209 10.78 5.31 -4.16
CA LYS A 209 10.14 6.51 -4.74
C LYS A 209 9.52 6.13 -6.09
N ARG A 210 8.26 6.53 -6.31
CA ARG A 210 7.66 6.53 -7.65
C ARG A 210 7.79 7.94 -8.22
N GLU A 211 8.20 8.05 -9.49
CA GLU A 211 8.20 9.34 -10.18
C GLU A 211 6.78 9.70 -10.60
N LYS A 212 6.42 10.98 -10.49
CA LYS A 212 5.13 11.50 -10.97
C LYS A 212 5.20 11.53 -12.49
N ILE A 213 4.27 10.85 -13.16
CA ILE A 213 4.10 10.99 -14.61
C ILE A 213 3.42 12.34 -14.88
N GLU A 214 3.92 13.08 -15.86
CA GLU A 214 3.31 14.33 -16.29
C GLU A 214 1.83 14.09 -16.64
N LYS A 215 0.93 14.99 -16.18
CA LYS A 215 -0.55 15.01 -16.32
C LYS A 215 -1.38 14.30 -15.25
N ARG A 216 -0.84 13.39 -14.43
CA ARG A 216 -1.61 12.81 -13.31
C ARG A 216 -1.46 13.65 -12.07
N GLU A 217 -2.51 13.85 -11.28
CA GLU A 217 -2.47 14.72 -10.10
C GLU A 217 -2.59 13.97 -8.77
N SER A 218 -2.03 14.58 -7.72
CA SER A 218 -2.28 14.14 -6.34
C SER A 218 -3.57 14.77 -5.85
N THR A 219 -4.49 13.94 -5.37
CA THR A 219 -5.83 14.37 -4.91
C THR A 219 -5.99 14.39 -3.40
N ILE A 220 -4.95 14.01 -2.65
CA ILE A 220 -4.97 14.02 -1.18
C ILE A 220 -4.90 15.46 -0.66
N SER A 221 -5.76 15.80 0.29
CA SER A 221 -5.71 17.11 0.96
C SER A 221 -4.57 17.18 1.97
N LYS A 222 -4.27 18.38 2.47
CA LYS A 222 -3.26 18.58 3.52
C LYS A 222 -3.66 17.87 4.81
N GLU A 223 -4.94 17.98 5.18
CA GLU A 223 -5.51 17.42 6.40
C GLU A 223 -5.49 15.89 6.32
N GLU A 224 -5.90 15.33 5.17
CA GLU A 224 -5.81 13.90 4.89
C GLU A 224 -4.36 13.42 4.93
N PHE A 225 -3.43 14.15 4.34
CA PHE A 225 -2.01 13.77 4.35
C PHE A 225 -1.46 13.67 5.77
N LEU A 226 -1.73 14.66 6.62
CA LEU A 226 -1.29 14.66 8.02
C LEU A 226 -1.93 13.54 8.85
N GLU A 227 -3.18 13.20 8.56
CA GLU A 227 -3.90 12.13 9.27
C GLU A 227 -3.48 10.75 8.79
N PHE A 228 -3.45 10.52 7.48
CA PHE A 228 -3.23 9.21 6.89
C PHE A 228 -1.76 8.77 6.99
N THR A 229 -0.81 9.69 7.16
CA THR A 229 0.60 9.36 7.38
C THR A 229 0.93 8.93 8.82
N LYS A 230 -0.05 8.90 9.73
CA LYS A 230 0.11 8.30 11.05
C LYS A 230 0.13 6.78 10.96
N SER A 231 0.89 6.12 11.84
CA SER A 231 1.00 4.66 11.91
C SER A 231 -0.16 3.98 12.64
N VAL A 232 -1.11 4.73 13.21
CA VAL A 232 -2.30 4.18 13.88
C VAL A 232 -3.53 4.87 13.31
N TRP A 233 -4.42 4.09 12.71
CA TRP A 233 -5.70 4.57 12.18
C TRP A 233 -6.84 4.05 13.03
N THR A 234 -7.76 4.93 13.43
CA THR A 234 -8.91 4.55 14.25
C THR A 234 -10.21 4.83 13.50
N PHE A 235 -10.92 3.77 13.10
CA PHE A 235 -12.26 3.83 12.52
C PHE A 235 -12.96 2.46 12.66
N PRO A 236 -14.30 2.41 12.74
CA PRO A 236 -15.04 1.17 12.96
C PRO A 236 -14.97 0.22 11.76
N ALA A 237 -15.15 -1.08 12.01
CA ALA A 237 -15.35 -2.08 10.96
C ALA A 237 -16.74 -1.98 10.31
N GLU A 238 -16.87 -2.46 9.07
CA GLU A 238 -18.18 -2.57 8.41
C GLU A 238 -18.99 -3.76 8.96
N PRO A 239 -20.29 -3.59 9.26
CA PRO A 239 -21.13 -4.69 9.68
C PRO A 239 -21.33 -5.74 8.58
N ALA A 240 -20.81 -6.95 8.77
CA ALA A 240 -20.91 -8.06 7.80
C ALA A 240 -22.34 -8.34 7.30
N ARG A 241 -23.35 -8.27 8.20
CA ARG A 241 -24.77 -8.48 7.87
C ARG A 241 -25.33 -7.47 6.87
N LYS A 242 -24.83 -6.24 6.87
CA LYS A 242 -25.29 -5.17 5.96
C LYS A 242 -24.74 -5.34 4.55
N VAL A 243 -23.59 -5.99 4.44
CA VAL A 243 -22.81 -6.12 3.20
C VAL A 243 -23.12 -7.44 2.48
N GLY A 244 -23.59 -8.46 3.20
CA GLY A 244 -23.81 -9.80 2.62
C GLY A 244 -22.51 -10.56 2.36
N HIS A 245 -21.41 -10.13 2.99
CA HIS A 245 -20.12 -10.77 2.95
C HIS A 245 -19.61 -10.96 4.38
N PRO A 246 -18.99 -12.09 4.72
CA PRO A 246 -18.73 -12.45 6.11
C PRO A 246 -17.62 -11.63 6.80
N ALA A 247 -16.80 -10.87 6.07
CA ALA A 247 -15.75 -10.01 6.64
C ALA A 247 -15.20 -8.94 5.68
N PRO A 248 -15.99 -7.94 5.24
CA PRO A 248 -15.46 -6.81 4.48
C PRO A 248 -14.67 -5.84 5.39
N PHE A 249 -13.52 -5.34 4.94
CA PHE A 249 -12.97 -4.10 5.51
C PHE A 249 -13.80 -2.88 5.04
N PRO A 250 -13.82 -1.77 5.78
CA PRO A 250 -14.53 -0.54 5.39
C PRO A 250 -13.89 0.15 4.19
N VAL A 251 -14.70 0.82 3.35
CA VAL A 251 -14.25 1.66 2.21
C VAL A 251 -13.18 2.68 2.63
N GLU A 252 -13.23 3.15 3.88
CA GLU A 252 -12.24 4.09 4.43
C GLU A 252 -10.80 3.56 4.34
N LEU A 253 -10.59 2.25 4.53
CA LEU A 253 -9.26 1.64 4.49
C LEU A 253 -8.59 1.78 3.10
N PRO A 254 -9.18 1.25 1.99
CA PRO A 254 -8.61 1.44 0.66
C PRO A 254 -8.62 2.91 0.26
N TYR A 255 -9.62 3.72 0.67
CA TYR A 255 -9.64 5.15 0.37
C TYR A 255 -8.37 5.87 0.83
N ARG A 256 -7.97 5.66 2.10
CA ARG A 256 -6.74 6.25 2.65
C ARG A 256 -5.49 5.81 1.88
N LEU A 257 -5.40 4.52 1.58
CA LEU A 257 -4.25 3.95 0.87
C LEU A 257 -4.16 4.45 -0.57
N ILE A 258 -5.30 4.57 -1.26
CA ILE A 258 -5.39 5.10 -2.62
C ILE A 258 -4.93 6.56 -2.62
N GLN A 259 -5.42 7.39 -1.69
CA GLN A 259 -5.01 8.78 -1.58
C GLN A 259 -3.50 8.95 -1.27
N LEU A 260 -2.93 8.06 -0.45
CA LEU A 260 -1.49 8.11 -0.12
C LEU A 260 -0.58 7.66 -1.25
N TYR A 261 -1.00 6.66 -2.03
CA TYR A 261 -0.09 5.87 -2.87
C TYR A 261 -0.44 5.85 -4.35
N THR A 262 -1.45 6.60 -4.78
CA THR A 262 -1.81 6.75 -6.20
C THR A 262 -1.99 8.20 -6.61
N TYR A 263 -1.72 8.47 -7.88
CA TYR A 263 -2.21 9.64 -8.58
C TYR A 263 -3.58 9.34 -9.20
N GLU A 264 -4.33 10.38 -9.57
CA GLU A 264 -5.59 10.23 -10.29
C GLU A 264 -5.42 9.43 -11.60
N GLU A 265 -6.47 8.69 -12.02
CA GLU A 265 -6.48 7.81 -13.20
C GLU A 265 -5.52 6.60 -13.12
N GLU A 266 -4.82 6.37 -12.00
CA GLU A 266 -4.03 5.16 -11.80
C GLU A 266 -4.93 3.95 -11.43
N VAL A 267 -4.35 2.75 -11.55
CA VAL A 267 -5.10 1.50 -11.42
C VAL A 267 -4.83 0.85 -10.06
N VAL A 268 -5.92 0.53 -9.36
CA VAL A 268 -5.93 -0.15 -8.06
C VAL A 268 -6.34 -1.61 -8.24
N LEU A 269 -5.49 -2.53 -7.81
CA LEU A 269 -5.72 -3.97 -7.86
C LEU A 269 -6.24 -4.48 -6.51
N ASP A 270 -7.24 -5.35 -6.54
CA ASP A 270 -7.62 -6.20 -5.41
C ASP A 270 -7.66 -7.69 -5.84
N PRO A 271 -6.67 -8.52 -5.47
CA PRO A 271 -6.65 -9.94 -5.79
C PRO A 271 -7.69 -10.78 -5.04
N PHE A 272 -8.37 -10.21 -4.03
CA PHE A 272 -9.40 -10.86 -3.21
C PHE A 272 -10.55 -9.88 -2.99
N ILE A 273 -11.18 -9.45 -4.09
CA ILE A 273 -12.10 -8.30 -4.13
C ILE A 273 -13.33 -8.48 -3.24
N GLY A 274 -13.79 -9.72 -3.02
CA GLY A 274 -14.96 -10.07 -2.23
C GLY A 274 -16.15 -9.20 -2.61
N SER A 275 -16.52 -8.32 -1.69
CA SER A 275 -17.72 -7.47 -1.81
C SER A 275 -17.51 -6.12 -2.52
N GLY A 276 -16.32 -5.83 -3.06
CA GLY A 276 -16.08 -4.66 -3.94
C GLY A 276 -15.64 -3.36 -3.24
N GLN A 277 -15.16 -3.43 -1.99
CA GLN A 277 -14.82 -2.24 -1.19
C GLN A 277 -13.68 -1.41 -1.81
N THR A 278 -12.65 -2.07 -2.33
CA THR A 278 -11.53 -1.43 -3.02
C THR A 278 -11.98 -0.70 -4.29
N SER A 279 -12.83 -1.32 -5.11
CA SER A 279 -13.40 -0.71 -6.31
C SER A 279 -14.23 0.54 -6.01
N MET A 280 -15.08 0.50 -4.98
CA MET A 280 -15.86 1.68 -4.57
C MET A 280 -14.96 2.84 -4.13
N ALA A 281 -13.87 2.55 -3.42
CA ALA A 281 -12.89 3.57 -3.02
C ALA A 281 -12.13 4.15 -4.23
N ALA A 282 -11.75 3.31 -5.20
CA ALA A 282 -11.13 3.74 -6.45
C ALA A 282 -12.06 4.68 -7.23
N ILE A 283 -13.32 4.30 -7.41
CA ILE A 283 -14.34 5.13 -8.05
C ILE A 283 -14.50 6.48 -7.34
N LYS A 284 -14.61 6.46 -6.00
CA LYS A 284 -14.76 7.68 -5.19
C LYS A 284 -13.60 8.66 -5.39
N THR A 285 -12.41 8.14 -5.68
CA THR A 285 -11.17 8.91 -5.86
C THR A 285 -10.77 9.09 -7.31
N ASN A 286 -11.63 8.74 -8.27
CA ASN A 286 -11.33 8.83 -9.70
C ASN A 286 -10.06 8.04 -10.10
N ARG A 287 -9.96 6.81 -9.59
CA ARG A 287 -8.99 5.79 -10.02
C ARG A 287 -9.72 4.65 -10.71
N HIS A 288 -9.00 3.97 -11.58
CA HIS A 288 -9.47 2.70 -12.14
C HIS A 288 -9.25 1.57 -11.16
N TYR A 289 -9.98 0.47 -11.35
CA TYR A 289 -9.78 -0.74 -10.55
C TYR A 289 -9.75 -2.01 -11.38
N VAL A 290 -9.11 -3.03 -10.84
CA VAL A 290 -9.22 -4.41 -11.30
C VAL A 290 -9.35 -5.32 -10.08
N GLY A 291 -10.34 -6.21 -10.09
CA GLY A 291 -10.63 -7.12 -8.98
C GLY A 291 -10.66 -8.58 -9.41
N TYR A 292 -10.31 -9.49 -8.50
CA TYR A 292 -10.40 -10.93 -8.72
C TYR A 292 -11.10 -11.58 -7.52
N ASP A 293 -12.02 -12.50 -7.81
CA ASP A 293 -12.59 -13.43 -6.83
C ASP A 293 -12.83 -14.79 -7.50
N ILE A 294 -12.73 -15.88 -6.75
CA ILE A 294 -13.06 -17.21 -7.28
C ILE A 294 -14.57 -17.49 -7.18
N GLU A 295 -15.26 -16.86 -6.22
CA GLU A 295 -16.68 -17.07 -5.97
C GLU A 295 -17.52 -16.14 -6.86
N GLU A 296 -18.22 -16.73 -7.84
CA GLU A 296 -19.03 -15.99 -8.80
C GLU A 296 -20.12 -15.14 -8.12
N ASP A 297 -20.65 -15.62 -6.99
CA ASP A 297 -21.66 -14.90 -6.20
C ASP A 297 -21.08 -13.64 -5.54
N TYR A 298 -19.82 -13.65 -5.10
CA TYR A 298 -19.15 -12.45 -4.61
C TYR A 298 -18.86 -11.46 -5.73
N VAL A 299 -18.46 -11.94 -6.92
CA VAL A 299 -18.31 -11.09 -8.10
C VAL A 299 -19.62 -10.38 -8.44
N LYS A 300 -20.74 -11.12 -8.54
CA LYS A 300 -22.08 -10.57 -8.80
C LYS A 300 -22.49 -9.56 -7.73
N LEU A 301 -22.22 -9.86 -6.46
CA LEU A 301 -22.48 -8.97 -5.33
C LEU A 301 -21.69 -7.66 -5.45
N ALA A 302 -20.40 -7.75 -5.74
CA ALA A 302 -19.53 -6.59 -5.91
C ALA A 302 -19.98 -5.71 -7.07
N GLU A 303 -20.25 -6.30 -8.25
CA GLU A 303 -20.73 -5.57 -9.42
C GLU A 303 -22.05 -4.84 -9.15
N ARG A 304 -23.01 -5.50 -8.49
CA ARG A 304 -24.27 -4.86 -8.08
C ARG A 304 -24.01 -3.65 -7.19
N ARG A 305 -23.20 -3.80 -6.14
CA ARG A 305 -22.92 -2.74 -5.18
C ARG A 305 -22.15 -1.59 -5.80
N ILE A 306 -21.21 -1.88 -6.69
CA ILE A 306 -20.47 -0.86 -7.45
C ILE A 306 -21.43 -0.07 -8.34
N LYS A 307 -22.36 -0.74 -9.02
CA LYS A 307 -23.37 -0.08 -9.85
C LYS A 307 -24.27 0.85 -9.03
N GLU A 308 -24.77 0.38 -7.89
CA GLU A 308 -25.56 1.18 -6.95
C GLU A 308 -24.75 2.39 -6.44
N PHE A 309 -23.51 2.17 -6.02
CA PHE A 309 -22.61 3.22 -5.56
C PHE A 309 -22.34 4.27 -6.64
N LEU A 310 -22.12 3.86 -7.89
CA LEU A 310 -21.90 4.77 -9.02
C LEU A 310 -23.11 5.66 -9.31
N LEU A 311 -24.33 5.12 -9.20
CA LEU A 311 -25.56 5.89 -9.39
C LEU A 311 -25.71 6.95 -8.30
N ASP A 312 -25.50 6.56 -7.04
CA ASP A 312 -25.57 7.46 -5.88
C ASP A 312 -24.45 8.51 -5.89
N PHE A 313 -23.25 8.15 -6.35
CA PHE A 313 -22.13 9.08 -6.41
C PHE A 313 -22.33 10.13 -7.52
N LYS A 314 -22.85 9.72 -8.68
CA LYS A 314 -23.18 10.64 -9.77
C LYS A 314 -24.31 11.59 -9.37
N SER A 315 -25.37 11.10 -8.73
CA SER A 315 -26.49 11.95 -8.31
C SER A 315 -26.06 13.05 -7.33
N LYS A 316 -25.21 12.71 -6.35
CA LYS A 316 -24.64 13.68 -5.41
C LYS A 316 -23.76 14.72 -6.08
N LYS A 317 -22.88 14.29 -7.01
CA LYS A 317 -22.08 15.25 -7.79
C LYS A 317 -22.96 16.22 -8.56
N LEU A 318 -24.05 15.75 -9.19
CA LEU A 318 -24.97 16.65 -9.89
C LEU A 318 -25.66 17.64 -8.94
N SER A 319 -26.08 17.21 -7.74
CA SER A 319 -26.69 18.11 -6.76
C SER A 319 -25.72 19.17 -6.23
N ASP A 320 -24.41 18.90 -6.18
CA ASP A 320 -23.41 19.89 -5.79
C ASP A 320 -23.23 21.01 -6.84
N PHE A 321 -23.76 20.83 -8.05
CA PHE A 321 -23.77 21.84 -9.12
C PHE A 321 -25.12 22.55 -9.31
N THR A 322 -26.15 22.21 -8.52
CA THR A 322 -27.50 22.81 -8.62
C THR A 322 -27.79 23.70 -7.43
#